data_AF-A0A9Q1QL00-F1
#
_entry.id   AF-A0A9Q1QL00-F1
#
_cell.length_a   1.000
_cell.length_b   1.000
_cell.length_c   1.000
_cell.angle_alpha   90.00
_cell.angle_beta   90.00
_cell.angle_gamma   90.00
#
_symmetry.space_group_name_H-M   'P 1'
#
loop_
_entity.id
_entity.type
_entity.pdbx_description
1 polymer ?
#
loop_
_entity_poly.entity_id
_entity_poly.type
_entity_poly.pdbx_seq_one_letter_code
_entity_poly.pdbx_strand_id
1 'polypeptide(L)'
;MCYCCFIFSDFLRRPTSRLISEYSKTNVCFVMFLDVKTLLKLSSEGNVPDDRGHLGLWRTVIVKNLPCEDMRRTGKVPKLLVHRLFPSSRYSIWLDSKMRLNADPLLILEYFLWRTRSEYAISQHYDRQCVWEEVLQNKRLNKYDHTAIDEQFIFYQSDGLTKFDASDPHVPLPNVPEGSFIVRAHTPMSNLFSCLWFNEVDGFTSRDQLSFAYTYLKLKQMNPDKPFFLNMFKV
;
A
#
# COMPACT_ATOMS: atom_id res chain seq x y z
N MET A 1 1.74 -10.00 -20.44
CA MET A 1 2.37 -10.15 -19.10
C MET A 1 2.21 -8.81 -18.39
N CYS A 2 1.36 -8.71 -17.37
CA CYS A 2 1.09 -7.43 -16.72
C CYS A 2 2.22 -7.09 -15.74
N TYR A 3 3.05 -6.13 -16.09
CA TYR A 3 3.95 -5.50 -15.12
C TYR A 3 3.17 -4.38 -14.45
N CYS A 4 3.06 -4.38 -13.13
CA CYS A 4 2.56 -3.25 -12.36
C CYS A 4 1.07 -2.89 -12.50
N CYS A 5 0.31 -3.11 -11.40
CA CYS A 5 -1.07 -2.64 -11.24
C CYS A 5 -1.15 -1.55 -10.18
N PHE A 6 -1.64 -0.38 -10.59
CA PHE A 6 -2.07 0.71 -9.72
C PHE A 6 -3.54 0.53 -9.35
N ILE A 7 -3.96 1.02 -8.17
CA ILE A 7 -5.35 0.92 -7.71
C ILE A 7 -5.66 2.09 -6.76
N PHE A 8 -6.93 2.53 -6.70
CA PHE A 8 -7.31 3.89 -6.32
C PHE A 8 -8.72 3.98 -5.68
N SER A 9 -8.97 5.07 -4.92
CA SER A 9 -10.30 5.64 -4.57
C SER A 9 -10.17 7.13 -4.17
N ASP A 10 -11.09 8.00 -4.63
CA ASP A 10 -11.44 9.37 -4.14
C ASP A 10 -11.05 10.64 -4.96
N PHE A 11 -9.86 10.78 -5.56
CA PHE A 11 -9.47 11.97 -6.38
C PHE A 11 -8.59 11.70 -7.61
N LEU A 12 -9.09 11.80 -8.84
CA LEU A 12 -8.32 11.37 -10.01
C LEU A 12 -7.15 12.30 -10.36
N ARG A 13 -5.91 11.86 -10.12
CA ARG A 13 -4.72 12.43 -10.79
C ARG A 13 -4.30 11.55 -11.96
N ARG A 14 -4.42 12.09 -13.18
CA ARG A 14 -3.95 11.40 -14.39
C ARG A 14 -2.41 11.30 -14.38
N PRO A 15 -1.84 10.14 -14.78
CA PRO A 15 -0.41 10.00 -14.98
C PRO A 15 0.08 11.06 -15.94
N THR A 16 1.31 11.51 -15.73
CA THR A 16 1.97 12.37 -16.69
C THR A 16 2.38 11.52 -17.89
N SER A 17 1.44 11.25 -18.81
CA SER A 17 1.59 10.30 -19.93
C SER A 17 2.83 10.56 -20.80
N ARG A 18 3.30 11.81 -20.87
CA ARG A 18 4.55 12.20 -21.55
C ARG A 18 5.82 11.64 -20.91
N LEU A 19 5.77 11.30 -19.62
CA LEU A 19 6.88 10.72 -18.86
C LEU A 19 6.84 9.18 -18.83
N ILE A 20 5.83 8.58 -19.45
CA ILE A 20 5.67 7.13 -19.54
C ILE A 20 6.13 6.70 -20.93
N SER A 21 7.10 5.79 -21.01
CA SER A 21 7.62 5.27 -22.26
C SER A 21 6.55 4.45 -23.01
N GLU A 22 6.66 4.36 -24.34
CA GLU A 22 5.76 3.50 -25.15
C GLU A 22 5.88 2.03 -24.77
N TYR A 23 7.08 1.59 -24.38
CA TYR A 23 7.29 0.24 -23.85
C TYR A 23 6.45 0.01 -22.59
N SER A 24 6.47 0.94 -21.63
CA SER A 24 5.64 0.84 -20.42
C SER A 24 4.16 0.96 -20.74
N LYS A 25 3.73 1.83 -21.66
CA LYS A 25 2.31 1.90 -22.08
C LYS A 25 1.79 0.58 -22.66
N THR A 26 2.66 -0.22 -23.29
CA THR A 26 2.29 -1.51 -23.87
C THR A 26 2.37 -2.66 -22.87
N ASN A 27 3.36 -2.63 -21.96
CA ASN A 27 3.66 -3.76 -21.07
C ASN A 27 3.16 -3.61 -19.64
N VAL A 28 2.75 -2.40 -19.24
CA VAL A 28 2.25 -2.09 -17.90
C VAL A 28 0.73 -2.02 -17.86
N CYS A 29 0.13 -2.65 -16.85
CA CYS A 29 -1.32 -2.68 -16.68
C CYS A 29 -1.78 -1.61 -15.69
N PHE A 30 -2.01 -0.41 -16.19
CA PHE A 30 -2.56 0.71 -15.41
C PHE A 30 -4.03 0.45 -15.08
N VAL A 31 -4.34 0.14 -13.83
CA VAL A 31 -5.72 -0.16 -13.38
C VAL A 31 -6.18 0.92 -12.40
N MET A 32 -7.48 1.13 -12.32
CA MET A 32 -8.10 1.96 -11.31
C MET A 32 -9.42 1.31 -10.89
N PHE A 33 -9.53 0.95 -9.62
CA PHE A 33 -10.77 0.41 -9.08
C PHE A 33 -11.66 1.57 -8.63
N LEU A 34 -12.94 1.48 -8.91
CA LEU A 34 -13.92 2.51 -8.55
C LEU A 34 -15.18 1.83 -8.05
N ASP A 35 -15.80 2.37 -7.00
CA ASP A 35 -17.21 2.06 -6.75
C ASP A 35 -18.11 2.88 -7.70
N VAL A 36 -19.40 2.54 -7.73
CA VAL A 36 -20.37 3.20 -8.60
C VAL A 36 -20.52 4.69 -8.26
N LYS A 37 -20.48 5.06 -6.97
CA LYS A 37 -20.67 6.46 -6.52
C LYS A 37 -19.51 7.33 -6.97
N THR A 38 -18.29 6.82 -6.87
CA THR A 38 -17.04 7.46 -7.26
C THR A 38 -16.98 7.63 -8.77
N LEU A 39 -17.40 6.63 -9.54
CA LEU A 39 -17.52 6.77 -10.99
C LEU A 39 -18.50 7.88 -11.39
N LEU A 40 -19.69 7.92 -10.76
CA LEU A 40 -20.69 8.97 -11.03
C LEU A 40 -20.14 10.35 -10.71
N LYS A 41 -19.44 10.49 -9.58
CA LYS A 41 -18.78 11.73 -9.19
C LYS A 41 -17.73 12.15 -10.22
N LEU A 42 -16.83 11.25 -10.61
CA LEU A 42 -15.80 11.52 -11.62
C LEU A 42 -16.42 11.95 -12.96
N SER A 43 -17.49 11.28 -13.40
CA SER A 43 -18.22 11.64 -14.62
C SER A 43 -18.84 13.04 -14.52
N SER A 44 -19.40 13.42 -13.36
CA SER A 44 -19.94 14.77 -13.14
C SER A 44 -18.87 15.86 -13.18
N GLU A 45 -17.62 15.52 -12.87
CA GLU A 45 -16.44 16.39 -12.95
C GLU A 45 -15.78 16.36 -14.34
N GLY A 46 -16.41 15.73 -15.34
CA GLY A 46 -15.91 15.62 -16.71
C GLY A 46 -14.86 14.53 -16.93
N ASN A 47 -14.64 13.64 -15.96
CA ASN A 47 -13.77 12.47 -16.07
C ASN A 47 -14.60 11.23 -16.47
N VAL A 48 -15.10 11.24 -17.70
CA VAL A 48 -15.83 10.11 -18.28
C VAL A 48 -14.86 9.14 -18.94
N PRO A 49 -14.88 7.83 -18.61
CA PRO A 49 -14.08 6.83 -19.31
C PRO A 49 -14.39 6.80 -20.81
N ASP A 50 -13.38 6.52 -21.63
CA ASP A 50 -13.58 6.34 -23.07
C ASP A 50 -14.37 5.06 -23.39
N ASP A 51 -14.68 4.82 -24.68
CA ASP A 51 -15.42 3.63 -25.13
C ASP A 51 -14.75 2.29 -24.76
N ARG A 52 -13.45 2.33 -24.42
CA ARG A 52 -12.66 1.19 -23.95
C ARG A 52 -12.60 1.10 -22.42
N GLY A 53 -13.30 1.98 -21.70
CA GLY A 53 -13.32 2.06 -20.25
C GLY A 53 -12.06 2.66 -19.63
N HIS A 54 -11.32 3.50 -20.36
CA HIS A 54 -10.08 4.12 -19.88
C HIS A 54 -10.25 5.60 -19.51
N LEU A 55 -9.57 6.01 -18.45
CA LEU A 55 -9.37 7.40 -18.06
C LEU A 55 -7.89 7.77 -18.23
N GLY A 56 -7.54 8.23 -19.43
CA GLY A 56 -6.14 8.40 -19.84
C GLY A 56 -5.46 7.04 -19.96
N LEU A 57 -4.43 6.78 -19.16
CA LEU A 57 -3.79 5.46 -19.12
C LEU A 57 -4.56 4.46 -18.23
N TRP A 58 -5.42 4.93 -17.33
CA TRP A 58 -6.07 4.07 -16.35
C TRP A 58 -7.20 3.26 -16.96
N ARG A 59 -7.10 1.93 -16.95
CA ARG A 59 -8.24 1.05 -17.16
C ARG A 59 -9.13 1.05 -15.92
N THR A 60 -10.38 1.46 -16.07
CA THR A 60 -11.33 1.49 -14.95
C THR A 60 -11.92 0.10 -14.69
N VAL A 61 -12.06 -0.26 -13.41
CA VAL A 61 -12.68 -1.49 -12.92
C VAL A 61 -13.73 -1.13 -11.89
N ILE A 62 -15.00 -1.33 -12.23
CA ILE A 62 -16.12 -1.00 -11.34
C ILE A 62 -16.35 -2.14 -10.36
N VAL A 63 -16.26 -1.85 -9.07
CA VAL A 63 -16.57 -2.78 -7.98
C VAL A 63 -18.02 -2.56 -7.55
N LYS A 64 -18.88 -3.52 -7.90
CA LYS A 64 -20.32 -3.47 -7.56
C LYS A 64 -20.62 -4.00 -6.16
N ASN A 65 -19.98 -5.13 -5.80
CA ASN A 65 -20.16 -5.78 -4.51
C ASN A 65 -18.92 -5.51 -3.65
N LEU A 66 -19.00 -4.49 -2.81
CA LEU A 66 -17.89 -4.11 -1.94
C LEU A 66 -17.71 -5.18 -0.84
N PRO A 67 -16.46 -5.55 -0.51
CA PRO A 67 -16.18 -6.61 0.46
C PRO A 67 -16.46 -6.18 1.91
N CYS A 68 -16.45 -4.87 2.20
CA CYS A 68 -16.66 -4.32 3.54
C CYS A 68 -17.52 -3.06 3.47
N GLU A 69 -18.32 -2.80 4.52
CA GLU A 69 -19.07 -1.54 4.67
C GLU A 69 -18.13 -0.33 4.88
N ASP A 70 -17.04 -0.52 5.62
CA ASP A 70 -15.99 0.51 5.74
C ASP A 70 -15.19 0.60 4.44
N MET A 71 -15.35 1.71 3.73
CA MET A 71 -14.63 2.02 2.50
C MET A 71 -13.10 2.00 2.68
N ARG A 72 -12.59 2.35 3.88
CA ARG A 72 -11.16 2.28 4.16
C ARG A 72 -10.65 0.85 4.14
N ARG A 73 -11.43 -0.12 4.65
CA ARG A 73 -11.11 -1.56 4.59
C ARG A 73 -11.23 -2.10 3.19
N THR A 74 -12.29 -1.71 2.47
CA THR A 74 -12.45 -2.07 1.06
C THR A 74 -11.25 -1.65 0.23
N GLY A 75 -10.69 -0.46 0.46
CA GLY A 75 -9.47 0.00 -0.19
C GLY A 75 -8.20 -0.81 0.15
N LYS A 76 -8.21 -1.60 1.23
CA LYS A 76 -7.06 -2.44 1.61
C LYS A 76 -6.93 -3.69 0.78
N VAL A 77 -8.03 -4.23 0.25
CA VAL A 77 -8.02 -5.40 -0.63
C VAL A 77 -7.12 -5.13 -1.84
N PRO A 78 -7.38 -4.11 -2.66
CA PRO A 78 -6.47 -3.82 -3.75
C PRO A 78 -5.13 -3.23 -3.29
N LYS A 79 -5.03 -2.62 -2.11
CA LYS A 79 -3.74 -2.13 -1.62
C LYS A 79 -2.77 -3.25 -1.31
N LEU A 80 -3.22 -4.24 -0.54
CA LEU A 80 -2.37 -5.27 0.06
C LEU A 80 -2.40 -6.56 -0.77
N LEU A 81 -3.54 -6.92 -1.37
CA LEU A 81 -3.70 -8.20 -2.06
C LEU A 81 -3.56 -8.11 -3.59
N VAL A 82 -2.75 -7.17 -4.11
CA VAL A 82 -2.53 -7.02 -5.58
C VAL A 82 -2.07 -8.31 -6.22
N HIS A 83 -1.17 -9.04 -5.57
CA HIS A 83 -0.65 -10.32 -6.06
C HIS A 83 -1.75 -11.40 -6.21
N ARG A 84 -2.87 -11.29 -5.47
CA ARG A 84 -4.04 -12.17 -5.62
C ARG A 84 -4.97 -11.71 -6.73
N LEU A 85 -5.14 -10.39 -6.90
CA LEU A 85 -5.96 -9.82 -7.96
C LEU A 85 -5.32 -9.98 -9.35
N PHE A 86 -3.98 -9.98 -9.40
CA PHE A 86 -3.19 -10.09 -10.62
C PHE A 86 -2.13 -11.18 -10.49
N PRO A 87 -2.51 -12.47 -10.47
CA PRO A 87 -1.59 -13.59 -10.19
C PRO A 87 -0.50 -13.75 -11.25
N SER A 88 -0.72 -13.26 -12.47
CA SER A 88 0.27 -13.29 -13.56
C SER A 88 1.27 -12.13 -13.51
N SER A 89 1.14 -11.21 -12.56
CA SER A 89 2.05 -10.07 -12.40
C SER A 89 3.24 -10.42 -11.51
N ARG A 90 4.44 -10.02 -11.93
CA ARG A 90 5.68 -10.22 -11.15
C ARG A 90 5.99 -9.04 -10.22
N TYR A 91 5.44 -7.88 -10.52
CA TYR A 91 5.67 -6.64 -9.77
C TYR A 91 4.37 -5.83 -9.70
N SER A 92 4.22 -5.05 -8.63
CA SER A 92 3.13 -4.08 -8.47
C SER A 92 3.61 -2.75 -7.88
N ILE A 93 2.93 -1.66 -8.25
CA ILE A 93 3.10 -0.34 -7.65
C ILE A 93 1.72 0.14 -7.21
N TRP A 94 1.51 0.24 -5.90
CA TRP A 94 0.34 0.91 -5.34
C TRP A 94 0.61 2.41 -5.24
N LEU A 95 -0.39 3.21 -5.62
CA LEU A 95 -0.35 4.66 -5.56
C LEU A 95 -1.70 5.17 -5.04
N ASP A 96 -1.67 5.92 -3.94
CA ASP A 96 -2.85 6.56 -3.37
C ASP A 96 -3.43 7.62 -4.32
N SER A 97 -4.74 7.86 -4.20
CA SER A 97 -5.47 8.81 -5.02
C SER A 97 -4.96 10.24 -4.96
N LYS A 98 -4.43 10.64 -3.80
CA LYS A 98 -3.86 11.97 -3.63
C LYS A 98 -2.59 12.20 -4.47
N MET A 99 -1.95 11.13 -4.95
CA MET A 99 -0.65 11.16 -5.62
C MET A 99 -0.79 11.15 -7.15
N ARG A 100 0.25 11.64 -7.85
CA ARG A 100 0.35 11.57 -9.32
C ARG A 100 1.56 10.74 -9.72
N LEU A 101 1.37 9.83 -10.69
CA LEU A 101 2.48 9.11 -11.30
C LEU A 101 3.27 10.04 -12.23
N ASN A 102 4.50 10.37 -11.80
CA ASN A 102 5.41 11.31 -12.48
C ASN A 102 6.73 10.65 -12.95
N ALA A 103 6.81 9.33 -12.95
CA ALA A 103 7.96 8.59 -13.46
C ALA A 103 7.50 7.31 -14.16
N ASP A 104 8.30 6.81 -15.09
CA ASP A 104 8.05 5.54 -15.75
C ASP A 104 8.06 4.38 -14.73
N PRO A 105 7.07 3.47 -14.74
CA PRO A 105 7.00 2.35 -13.81
C PRO A 105 8.26 1.49 -13.75
N LEU A 106 8.96 1.31 -14.87
CA LEU A 106 10.20 0.51 -14.87
C LEU A 106 11.34 1.23 -14.15
N LEU A 107 11.43 2.55 -14.26
CA LEU A 107 12.38 3.35 -13.50
C LEU A 107 12.08 3.32 -12.00
N ILE A 108 10.79 3.30 -11.63
CA ILE A 108 10.36 3.12 -10.24
C ILE A 108 10.81 1.75 -9.71
N LEU A 109 10.58 0.67 -10.46
CA LEU A 109 11.02 -0.67 -10.06
C LEU A 109 12.55 -0.73 -9.91
N GLU A 110 13.27 -0.16 -10.88
CA GLU A 110 14.73 -0.13 -10.86
C GLU A 110 15.27 0.60 -9.62
N TYR A 111 14.75 1.80 -9.34
CA TYR A 111 15.20 2.63 -8.25
C TYR A 111 14.90 2.04 -6.87
N PHE A 112 13.66 1.59 -6.64
CA PHE A 112 13.19 1.20 -5.31
C PHE A 112 13.41 -0.28 -4.97
N LEU A 113 13.54 -1.15 -5.96
CA LEU A 113 13.73 -2.60 -5.74
C LEU A 113 15.10 -3.08 -6.24
N TRP A 114 15.45 -2.81 -7.49
CA TRP A 114 16.63 -3.46 -8.09
C TRP A 114 17.94 -2.90 -7.55
N ARG A 115 18.07 -1.57 -7.44
CA ARG A 115 19.27 -0.92 -6.86
C ARG A 115 19.50 -1.30 -5.41
N THR A 116 18.42 -1.40 -4.64
CA THR A 116 18.48 -1.70 -3.20
C THR A 116 18.44 -3.20 -2.91
N ARG A 117 18.34 -4.04 -3.95
CA ARG A 117 18.16 -5.50 -3.85
C ARG A 117 17.01 -5.87 -2.90
N SER A 118 15.91 -5.13 -2.99
CA SER A 118 14.74 -5.28 -2.14
C SER A 118 13.59 -5.90 -2.91
N GLU A 119 12.71 -6.60 -2.21
CA GLU A 119 11.50 -7.18 -2.78
C GLU A 119 10.24 -6.38 -2.42
N TYR A 120 10.36 -5.49 -1.44
CA TYR A 120 9.29 -4.61 -0.99
C TYR A 120 9.86 -3.23 -0.71
N ALA A 121 9.19 -2.18 -1.17
CA ALA A 121 9.54 -0.81 -0.83
C ALA A 121 8.30 -0.01 -0.46
N ILE A 122 8.43 0.83 0.56
CA ILE A 122 7.34 1.67 1.07
C ILE A 122 7.90 2.98 1.61
N SER A 123 7.17 4.07 1.42
CA SER A 123 7.57 5.36 2.00
C SER A 123 7.54 5.31 3.52
N GLN A 124 8.57 5.87 4.15
CA GLN A 124 8.59 6.21 5.56
C GLN A 124 7.60 7.34 5.81
N HIS A 125 6.94 7.32 6.98
CA HIS A 125 6.18 8.49 7.40
C HIS A 125 7.11 9.70 7.64
N TYR A 126 6.68 10.88 7.20
CA TYR A 126 7.52 12.08 7.07
C TYR A 126 7.90 12.75 8.40
N ASP A 127 7.18 12.42 9.47
CA ASP A 127 7.31 13.03 10.80
C ASP A 127 7.52 11.94 11.86
N ARG A 128 6.46 11.17 12.13
CA ARG A 128 6.49 10.08 13.12
C ARG A 128 7.26 8.85 12.63
N GLN A 129 8.07 8.29 13.51
CA GLN A 129 8.89 7.09 13.24
C GLN A 129 8.49 5.90 14.09
N CYS A 130 7.76 6.15 15.19
CA CYS A 130 7.41 5.14 16.18
C CYS A 130 5.90 4.95 16.28
N VAL A 131 5.45 3.69 16.33
CA VAL A 131 4.04 3.35 16.44
C VAL A 131 3.41 3.84 17.76
N TRP A 132 4.20 4.01 18.83
CA TRP A 132 3.75 4.63 20.08
C TRP A 132 3.24 6.07 19.84
N GLU A 133 3.97 6.84 19.04
CA GLU A 133 3.57 8.21 18.67
C GLU A 133 2.36 8.20 17.75
N GLU A 134 2.32 7.25 16.80
CA GLU A 134 1.21 7.10 15.87
C GLU A 134 -0.09 6.73 16.61
N VAL A 135 -0.04 5.85 17.62
CA VAL A 135 -1.20 5.52 18.48
C VAL A 135 -1.77 6.77 19.15
N LEU A 136 -0.91 7.54 19.83
CA LEU A 136 -1.33 8.78 20.50
C LEU A 136 -1.91 9.79 19.50
N GLN A 137 -1.30 9.90 18.32
CA GLN A 137 -1.75 10.82 17.29
C GLN A 137 -3.10 10.41 16.68
N ASN A 138 -3.35 9.11 16.48
CA ASN A 138 -4.63 8.61 15.99
C ASN A 138 -5.76 8.91 16.97
N LYS A 139 -5.51 8.74 18.28
CA LYS A 139 -6.45 9.08 19.35
C LYS A 139 -6.69 10.59 19.41
N ARG A 140 -5.62 11.39 19.43
CA ARG A 140 -5.71 12.87 19.46
C ARG A 140 -6.52 13.43 18.28
N LEU A 141 -6.37 12.85 17.10
CA LEU A 141 -7.06 13.26 15.88
C LEU A 141 -8.43 12.57 15.69
N ASN A 142 -8.88 11.76 16.66
CA ASN A 142 -10.13 10.97 16.59
C ASN A 142 -10.28 10.21 15.26
N LYS A 143 -9.20 9.54 14.82
CA LYS A 143 -9.16 8.83 13.52
C LYS A 143 -9.84 7.47 13.55
N TYR A 144 -9.96 6.87 14.74
CA TYR A 144 -10.64 5.61 14.98
C TYR A 144 -11.10 5.56 16.44
N ASP A 145 -11.93 4.59 16.78
CA ASP A 145 -12.33 4.32 18.15
C ASP A 145 -11.11 4.09 19.06
N HIS A 146 -11.09 4.76 20.22
CA HIS A 146 -9.94 4.77 21.11
C HIS A 146 -9.73 3.43 21.79
N THR A 147 -10.82 2.75 22.16
CA THR A 147 -10.78 1.43 22.80
C THR A 147 -10.23 0.39 21.84
N ALA A 148 -10.71 0.39 20.59
CA ALA A 148 -10.19 -0.50 19.55
C ALA A 148 -8.70 -0.28 19.24
N ILE A 149 -8.23 0.98 19.27
CA ILE A 149 -6.80 1.29 19.15
C ILE A 149 -6.02 0.70 20.34
N ASP A 150 -6.52 0.85 21.57
CA ASP A 150 -5.86 0.34 22.77
C ASP A 150 -5.80 -1.19 22.76
N GLU A 151 -6.88 -1.87 22.45
CA GLU A 151 -6.94 -3.33 22.35
C GLU A 151 -5.93 -3.87 21.33
N GLN A 152 -5.88 -3.27 20.12
CA GLN A 152 -4.90 -3.61 19.09
C GLN A 152 -3.47 -3.43 19.61
N PHE A 153 -3.20 -2.30 20.26
CA PHE A 153 -1.85 -1.96 20.67
C PHE A 153 -1.37 -2.80 21.86
N ILE A 154 -2.23 -3.03 22.85
CA ILE A 154 -1.98 -3.92 23.99
C ILE A 154 -1.68 -5.33 23.48
N PHE A 155 -2.46 -5.83 22.52
CA PHE A 155 -2.19 -7.11 21.90
C PHE A 155 -0.79 -7.15 21.27
N TYR A 156 -0.42 -6.16 20.45
CA TYR A 156 0.90 -6.10 19.84
C TYR A 156 2.04 -6.04 20.87
N GLN A 157 1.88 -5.27 21.94
CA GLN A 157 2.87 -5.21 23.02
C GLN A 157 3.01 -6.56 23.73
N SER A 158 1.89 -7.23 24.00
CA SER A 158 1.88 -8.54 24.66
C SER A 158 2.53 -9.64 23.81
N ASP A 159 2.47 -9.49 22.49
CA ASP A 159 3.06 -10.42 21.52
C ASP A 159 4.47 -10.00 21.06
N GLY A 160 5.13 -9.12 21.83
CA GLY A 160 6.56 -8.82 21.69
C GLY A 160 6.91 -7.60 20.85
N LEU A 161 5.96 -6.76 20.46
CA LEU A 161 6.28 -5.47 19.83
C LEU A 161 6.93 -4.53 20.85
N THR A 162 8.17 -4.14 20.58
CA THR A 162 8.93 -3.19 21.40
C THR A 162 8.97 -1.79 20.78
N LYS A 163 9.24 -0.79 21.63
CA LYS A 163 9.35 0.60 21.18
C LYS A 163 10.53 0.74 20.23
N PHE A 164 10.31 1.46 19.12
CA PHE A 164 11.38 1.78 18.18
C PHE A 164 12.45 2.63 18.87
N ASP A 165 13.70 2.19 18.76
CA ASP A 165 14.89 2.90 19.23
C ASP A 165 15.81 3.16 18.04
N ALA A 166 15.97 4.44 17.67
CA ALA A 166 16.82 4.85 16.55
C ALA A 166 18.31 4.63 16.81
N SER A 167 18.70 4.43 18.08
CA SER A 167 20.08 4.15 18.48
C SER A 167 20.44 2.67 18.42
N ASP A 168 19.44 1.78 18.31
CA ASP A 168 19.66 0.34 18.24
C ASP A 168 20.03 -0.10 16.80
N PRO A 169 21.28 -0.54 16.55
CA PRO A 169 21.70 -1.01 15.23
C PRO A 169 20.99 -2.30 14.78
N HIS A 170 20.33 -3.01 15.70
CA HIS A 170 19.58 -4.24 15.42
C HIS A 170 18.11 -4.00 15.06
N VAL A 171 17.61 -2.75 15.19
CA VAL A 171 16.26 -2.34 14.75
C VAL A 171 16.39 -1.40 13.55
N PRO A 172 16.68 -1.93 12.35
CA PRO A 172 17.20 -1.13 11.24
C PRO A 172 16.15 -0.24 10.57
N LEU A 173 14.86 -0.40 10.86
CA LEU A 173 13.79 0.26 10.11
C LEU A 173 12.81 0.99 11.02
N PRO A 174 12.43 2.23 10.67
CA PRO A 174 11.32 2.94 11.31
C PRO A 174 10.04 2.12 11.27
N ASN A 175 9.23 2.23 12.33
CA ASN A 175 8.07 1.37 12.55
C ASN A 175 6.76 1.94 11.97
N VAL A 176 6.80 3.11 11.33
CA VAL A 176 5.60 3.78 10.80
C VAL A 176 5.79 4.12 9.31
N PRO A 177 5.07 3.43 8.40
CA PRO A 177 5.08 3.78 6.99
C PRO A 177 4.11 4.92 6.69
N GLU A 178 4.35 5.62 5.59
CA GLU A 178 3.31 6.32 4.82
C GLU A 178 2.83 5.35 3.74
N GLY A 179 1.63 4.80 3.89
CA GLY A 179 1.11 3.78 2.97
C GLY A 179 0.64 4.33 1.62
N SER A 180 1.03 5.54 1.22
CA SER A 180 0.54 6.17 -0.02
C SER A 180 1.23 5.66 -1.28
N PHE A 181 2.42 5.09 -1.16
CA PHE A 181 3.20 4.56 -2.27
C PHE A 181 3.93 3.29 -1.85
N ILE A 182 3.66 2.19 -2.57
CA ILE A 182 4.24 0.87 -2.27
C ILE A 182 4.69 0.22 -3.57
N VAL A 183 5.93 -0.25 -3.61
CA VAL A 183 6.52 -0.96 -4.76
C VAL A 183 6.85 -2.38 -4.33
N ARG A 184 6.47 -3.40 -5.11
CA ARG A 184 6.62 -4.80 -4.73
C ARG A 184 7.09 -5.67 -5.87
N ALA A 185 8.01 -6.57 -5.58
CA ALA A 185 8.17 -7.82 -6.30
C ALA A 185 7.25 -8.87 -5.67
N HIS A 186 6.57 -9.68 -6.48
CA HIS A 186 5.65 -10.73 -6.01
C HIS A 186 6.40 -12.02 -5.70
N THR A 187 7.28 -11.95 -4.69
CA THR A 187 7.99 -13.10 -4.11
C THR A 187 7.14 -13.78 -3.03
N PRO A 188 7.48 -15.00 -2.58
CA PRO A 188 6.79 -15.65 -1.47
C PRO A 188 6.77 -14.80 -0.18
N MET A 189 7.91 -14.19 0.20
CA MET A 189 8.01 -13.38 1.43
C MET A 189 7.20 -12.07 1.33
N SER A 190 7.30 -11.35 0.20
CA SER A 190 6.53 -10.13 -0.06
C SER A 190 5.01 -10.37 -0.09
N ASN A 191 4.58 -11.47 -0.71
CA ASN A 191 3.17 -11.85 -0.77
C ASN A 191 2.65 -12.28 0.61
N LEU A 192 3.43 -13.06 1.37
CA LEU A 192 3.08 -13.45 2.74
C LEU A 192 2.97 -12.22 3.65
N PHE A 193 3.95 -11.32 3.60
CA PHE A 193 3.91 -10.05 4.34
C PHE A 193 2.64 -9.27 4.03
N SER A 194 2.30 -9.13 2.75
CA SER A 194 1.09 -8.42 2.33
C SER A 194 -0.20 -9.08 2.82
N CYS A 195 -0.25 -10.42 2.86
CA CYS A 195 -1.39 -11.17 3.39
C CYS A 195 -1.51 -11.00 4.92
N LEU A 196 -0.40 -11.12 5.65
CA LEU A 196 -0.37 -10.89 7.09
C LEU A 196 -0.81 -9.45 7.41
N TRP A 197 -0.30 -8.47 6.67
CA TRP A 197 -0.66 -7.07 6.89
C TRP A 197 -2.15 -6.84 6.64
N PHE A 198 -2.70 -7.46 5.60
CA PHE A 198 -4.13 -7.42 5.33
C PHE A 198 -4.93 -8.01 6.50
N ASN A 199 -4.54 -9.18 7.02
CA ASN A 199 -5.21 -9.81 8.16
C ASN A 199 -5.18 -8.92 9.42
N GLU A 200 -4.08 -8.23 9.69
CA GLU A 200 -3.99 -7.32 10.84
C GLU A 200 -4.93 -6.11 10.68
N VAL A 201 -5.01 -5.54 9.47
CA VAL A 201 -5.90 -4.41 9.19
C VAL A 201 -7.38 -4.82 9.18
N ASP A 202 -7.66 -6.06 8.77
CA ASP A 202 -9.02 -6.61 8.77
C ASP A 202 -9.46 -7.10 10.17
N GLY A 203 -8.54 -7.63 10.96
CA GLY A 203 -8.82 -8.10 12.32
C GLY A 203 -8.94 -6.98 13.36
N PHE A 204 -8.16 -5.90 13.20
CA PHE A 204 -8.12 -4.79 14.15
C PHE A 204 -8.67 -3.50 13.54
N THR A 205 -7.90 -2.40 13.56
CA THR A 205 -8.32 -1.11 13.02
C THR A 205 -7.93 -0.97 11.54
N SER A 206 -8.69 -0.17 10.79
CA SER A 206 -8.37 0.10 9.38
C SER A 206 -7.14 1.01 9.16
N ARG A 207 -6.43 1.35 10.25
CA ARG A 207 -5.24 2.22 10.31
C ARG A 207 -3.98 1.38 10.13
N ASP A 208 -3.62 1.16 8.87
CA ASP A 208 -2.48 0.33 8.45
C ASP A 208 -1.11 0.76 8.99
N GLN A 209 -0.95 2.03 9.38
CA GLN A 209 0.24 2.52 10.06
C GLN A 209 0.46 1.87 11.44
N LEU A 210 -0.62 1.47 12.13
CA LEU A 210 -0.55 0.84 13.46
C LEU A 210 -0.11 -0.62 13.38
N SER A 211 -0.49 -1.34 12.32
CA SER A 211 -0.23 -2.77 12.17
C SER A 211 1.09 -3.10 11.47
N PHE A 212 1.72 -2.14 10.78
CA PHE A 212 2.89 -2.42 9.94
C PHE A 212 4.06 -3.03 10.71
N ALA A 213 4.50 -2.39 11.80
CA ALA A 213 5.66 -2.84 12.57
C ALA A 213 5.45 -4.22 13.18
N TYR A 214 4.27 -4.46 13.75
CA TYR A 214 3.89 -5.76 14.28
C TYR A 214 3.84 -6.82 13.18
N THR A 215 3.27 -6.51 12.01
CA THR A 215 3.25 -7.44 10.87
C THR A 215 4.66 -7.83 10.45
N TYR A 216 5.59 -6.86 10.42
CA TYR A 216 6.98 -7.11 10.06
C TYR A 216 7.68 -8.01 11.09
N LEU A 217 7.46 -7.74 12.38
CA LEU A 217 7.93 -8.59 13.49
C LEU A 217 7.42 -10.03 13.34
N LYS A 218 6.10 -10.20 13.17
CA LYS A 218 5.42 -11.48 13.01
C LYS A 218 5.96 -12.26 11.82
N LEU A 219 6.16 -11.62 10.66
CA LEU A 219 6.75 -12.26 9.49
C LEU A 219 8.14 -12.83 9.79
N LYS A 220 9.01 -12.04 10.43
CA LYS A 220 10.37 -12.45 10.76
C LYS A 220 10.39 -13.61 11.77
N GLN A 221 9.54 -13.56 12.79
CA GLN A 221 9.41 -14.63 13.78
C GLN A 221 8.90 -15.93 13.16
N MET A 222 7.91 -15.86 12.26
CA MET A 222 7.37 -17.03 11.56
C MET A 222 8.34 -17.65 10.55
N ASN A 223 9.36 -16.89 10.10
CA ASN A 223 10.25 -17.30 9.01
C ASN A 223 11.72 -16.91 9.32
N PRO A 224 12.33 -17.43 10.39
CA PRO A 224 13.66 -17.00 10.84
C PRO A 224 14.76 -17.24 9.80
N ASP A 225 14.62 -18.31 9.00
CA ASP A 225 15.62 -18.70 8.01
C ASP A 225 15.43 -18.05 6.63
N LYS A 226 14.37 -17.25 6.46
CA LYS A 226 14.05 -16.59 5.18
C LYS A 226 14.12 -15.08 5.34
N PRO A 227 15.14 -14.41 4.79
CA PRO A 227 15.22 -12.97 4.85
C PRO A 227 14.06 -12.34 4.06
N PHE A 228 13.55 -11.21 4.58
CA PHE A 228 12.62 -10.33 3.88
C PHE A 228 13.31 -9.00 3.64
N PHE A 229 13.55 -8.66 2.37
CA PHE A 229 14.31 -7.47 1.98
C PHE A 229 13.40 -6.27 1.75
N LEU A 230 13.19 -5.49 2.81
CA LEU A 230 12.34 -4.30 2.82
C LEU A 230 13.18 -3.02 2.70
N ASN A 231 12.82 -2.16 1.74
CA ASN A 231 13.35 -0.82 1.56
C ASN A 231 12.33 0.22 2.05
N MET A 232 12.55 0.79 3.24
CA MET A 232 11.78 1.94 3.69
C MET A 232 12.53 3.23 3.36
N PHE A 233 11.96 4.08 2.50
CA PHE A 233 12.64 5.27 1.99
C PHE A 233 11.95 6.56 2.44
N LYS A 234 12.74 7.63 2.60
CA LYS A 234 12.21 8.97 2.87
C LYS A 234 11.72 9.61 1.58
N VAL A 235 10.62 10.35 1.67
CA VAL A 235 10.05 11.17 0.59
C VAL A 235 10.61 12.58 0.70
#